data_AF-A0A7H4IQ63-F1
#
_entry.id   AF-A0A7H4IQ63-F1
#
_cell.length_a   1.000
_cell.length_b   1.000
_cell.length_c   1.000
_cell.angle_alpha   90.00
_cell.angle_beta   90.00
_cell.angle_gamma   90.00
#
_symmetry.space_group_name_H-M   'P 1'
#
loop_
_entity.id
_entity.type
_entity.pdbx_description
1 polymer ?
#
loop_
_entity_poly.entity_id
_entity_poly.type
_entity_poly.pdbx_seq_one_letter_code
_entity_poly.pdbx_strand_id
1 'polypeptide(L)'
;MTADTTNAERWFLLDGHLRIEALKDLGFTEVECLLAPDDDTYTYNKRVNRIPPIQEHRMIARAMERGVSSADIATALNIQVEAVLRRFRLLDGISTEAAEMLKDTPCSMKVFDILRQMTAVRQIESADLMIGQNNFTVMFARALRAATSENQLVPNRRGKKEGRTTPSGQQIARMERELAALQTQVKSVEETYGIDNLHLTVARSYIAKLLANKRIARWMATHQQDYLGEFQKIAEIDPLGSIGAETNT
;
A
#
# COMPACT_ATOMS: atom_id res chain seq x y z
N MET A 1 -22.45 17.71 -20.57
CA MET A 1 -21.96 19.01 -21.07
C MET A 1 -22.70 20.12 -20.35
N THR A 2 -22.07 21.29 -20.20
CA THR A 2 -22.67 22.51 -19.64
C THR A 2 -22.66 23.64 -20.68
N ALA A 3 -23.68 24.48 -20.70
CA ALA A 3 -23.76 25.60 -21.65
C ALA A 3 -22.75 26.71 -21.28
N ASP A 4 -22.07 27.26 -22.28
CA ASP A 4 -21.23 28.43 -22.09
C ASP A 4 -22.10 29.67 -21.84
N THR A 5 -21.86 30.38 -20.74
CA THR A 5 -22.63 31.57 -20.35
C THR A 5 -22.30 32.79 -21.21
N THR A 6 -21.20 32.76 -21.96
CA THR A 6 -20.78 33.85 -22.85
C THR A 6 -21.13 33.60 -24.32
N ASN A 7 -21.36 32.35 -24.73
CA ASN A 7 -21.64 32.01 -26.12
C ASN A 7 -22.67 30.88 -26.21
N ALA A 8 -23.90 31.24 -26.63
CA ALA A 8 -25.06 30.34 -26.59
C ALA A 8 -24.96 29.10 -27.50
N GLU A 9 -24.00 29.07 -28.43
CA GLU A 9 -23.77 27.94 -29.35
C GLU A 9 -22.56 27.07 -28.95
N ARG A 10 -22.01 27.27 -27.75
CA ARG A 10 -20.88 26.48 -27.25
C ARG A 10 -21.25 25.77 -25.95
N TRP A 11 -20.70 24.57 -25.80
CA TRP A 11 -20.86 23.76 -24.61
C TRP A 11 -19.51 23.26 -24.12
N PHE A 12 -19.31 23.27 -22.81
CA PHE A 12 -18.15 22.67 -22.17
C PHE A 12 -18.38 21.18 -21.94
N LEU A 13 -17.38 20.38 -22.27
CA LEU A 13 -17.37 18.95 -21.98
C LEU A 13 -16.95 18.73 -20.53
N LEU A 14 -17.85 18.20 -19.71
CA LEU A 14 -17.57 17.90 -18.30
C LEU A 14 -16.80 16.58 -18.13
N ASP A 15 -17.26 15.52 -18.80
CA ASP A 15 -16.67 14.19 -18.75
C ASP A 15 -16.75 13.52 -20.13
N GLY A 16 -15.86 12.57 -20.40
CA GLY A 16 -15.81 11.83 -21.67
C GLY A 16 -14.78 12.32 -22.68
N HIS A 17 -13.76 13.07 -22.26
CA HIS A 17 -12.67 13.56 -23.13
C HIS A 17 -12.03 12.44 -23.96
N LEU A 18 -11.63 11.34 -23.32
CA LEU A 18 -11.06 10.18 -24.01
C LEU A 18 -12.05 9.50 -24.96
N ARG A 19 -13.34 9.49 -24.62
CA ARG A 19 -14.38 8.90 -25.46
C ARG A 19 -14.60 9.73 -26.72
N ILE A 20 -14.55 11.05 -26.61
CA ILE A 20 -14.63 11.95 -27.77
C ILE A 20 -13.41 11.80 -28.68
N GLU A 21 -12.20 11.71 -28.13
CA GLU A 21 -11.01 11.45 -28.96
C GLU A 21 -11.10 10.11 -29.69
N ALA A 22 -11.54 9.04 -29.02
CA ALA A 22 -11.76 7.75 -29.68
C ALA A 22 -12.84 7.82 -30.78
N LEU A 23 -13.91 8.59 -30.59
CA LEU A 23 -14.96 8.77 -31.59
C LEU A 23 -14.47 9.57 -32.81
N LYS A 24 -13.56 10.54 -32.61
CA LYS A 24 -12.89 11.25 -33.71
C LYS A 24 -12.01 10.30 -34.51
N ASP A 25 -11.24 9.44 -33.85
CA ASP A 25 -10.40 8.44 -34.52
C ASP A 25 -11.24 7.43 -35.32
N LEU A 26 -12.44 7.12 -34.85
CA LEU A 26 -13.42 6.29 -35.55
C LEU A 26 -14.19 7.04 -36.66
N GLY A 27 -13.95 8.34 -36.87
CA GLY A 27 -14.54 9.13 -37.95
C GLY A 27 -15.97 9.63 -37.71
N PHE A 28 -16.45 9.61 -36.45
CA PHE A 28 -17.77 10.16 -36.13
C PHE A 28 -17.74 11.69 -36.07
N THR A 29 -18.67 12.34 -36.77
CA THR A 29 -18.80 13.80 -36.82
C THR A 29 -19.84 14.36 -35.85
N GLU A 30 -20.80 13.54 -35.42
CA GLU A 30 -21.89 13.91 -34.52
C GLU A 30 -22.05 12.85 -33.43
N VAL A 31 -22.28 13.29 -32.20
CA VAL A 31 -22.42 12.43 -31.02
C VAL A 31 -23.51 13.00 -30.11
N GLU A 32 -24.37 12.13 -29.61
CA GLU A 32 -25.39 12.52 -28.64
C GLU A 32 -24.77 12.75 -27.26
N CYS A 33 -24.99 13.94 -26.70
CA CYS A 33 -24.41 14.37 -25.43
C CYS A 33 -25.50 14.65 -24.40
N LEU A 34 -25.29 14.18 -23.17
CA LEU A 34 -26.16 14.52 -22.05
C LEU A 34 -25.85 15.93 -21.54
N LEU A 35 -26.88 16.77 -21.42
CA LEU A 35 -26.81 18.09 -20.79
C LEU A 35 -26.95 17.93 -19.27
N ALA A 36 -25.92 18.33 -18.54
CA ALA A 36 -25.96 18.31 -17.09
C ALA A 36 -26.53 19.66 -16.61
N PRO A 37 -27.55 19.67 -15.75
CA PRO A 37 -28.10 20.91 -15.18
C PRO A 37 -27.11 21.57 -14.21
N ASP A 38 -26.25 20.78 -13.55
CA ASP A 38 -25.28 21.23 -12.57
C ASP A 38 -23.85 20.76 -12.95
N ASP A 39 -22.85 21.58 -12.65
CA ASP A 39 -21.43 21.24 -12.78
C ASP A 39 -21.02 20.30 -11.65
N ASP A 40 -21.34 19.03 -11.81
CA ASP A 40 -20.94 18.00 -10.87
C ASP A 40 -19.49 17.57 -11.21
N THR A 41 -18.52 18.44 -10.90
CA THR A 41 -17.08 18.16 -11.04
C THR A 41 -16.59 17.08 -10.06
N TYR A 42 -17.51 16.47 -9.28
CA TYR A 42 -17.18 15.50 -8.26
C TYR A 42 -17.02 14.10 -8.86
N THR A 43 -15.79 13.77 -9.26
CA THR A 43 -15.45 12.39 -9.62
C THR A 43 -15.50 11.52 -8.34
N TYR A 44 -16.61 10.79 -8.18
CA TYR A 44 -16.79 9.81 -7.10
C TYR A 44 -15.60 8.84 -7.12
N ASN A 45 -14.77 8.84 -6.07
CA ASN A 45 -13.74 7.84 -5.77
C ASN A 45 -12.33 7.90 -6.38
N LYS A 46 -11.80 9.03 -6.89
CA LYS A 46 -10.33 9.08 -7.19
C LYS A 46 -9.46 9.45 -5.97
N ARG A 47 -10.05 10.00 -4.91
CA ARG A 47 -9.38 10.42 -3.66
C ARG A 47 -10.26 10.20 -2.44
N VAL A 48 -10.69 8.96 -2.18
CA VAL A 48 -11.29 8.65 -0.87
C VAL A 48 -10.18 8.76 0.16
N ASN A 49 -10.11 9.90 0.84
CA ASN A 49 -9.14 10.15 1.89
C ASN A 49 -9.50 9.27 3.09
N ARG A 50 -8.92 8.06 3.16
CA ARG A 50 -9.11 7.16 4.31
C ARG A 50 -8.39 7.76 5.51
N ILE A 51 -9.15 8.37 6.41
CA ILE A 51 -8.64 8.86 7.67
C ILE A 51 -8.15 7.65 8.49
N PRO A 52 -6.88 7.61 8.93
CA PRO A 52 -6.38 6.57 9.82
C PRO A 52 -7.25 6.45 11.09
N PRO A 53 -7.54 5.25 11.61
CA PRO A 53 -8.46 5.10 12.74
C PRO A 53 -8.03 5.83 14.02
N ILE A 54 -6.73 6.02 14.25
CA ILE A 54 -6.23 6.85 15.36
C ILE A 54 -6.59 8.32 15.17
N GLN A 55 -6.50 8.83 13.94
CA GLN A 55 -6.93 10.18 13.61
C GLN A 55 -8.45 10.32 13.74
N GLU A 56 -9.25 9.35 13.27
CA GLU A 56 -10.71 9.33 13.51
C GLU A 56 -11.04 9.40 14.99
N HIS A 57 -10.35 8.60 15.81
CA HIS A 57 -10.51 8.62 17.27
C HIS A 57 -10.19 10.01 17.86
N ARG A 58 -9.05 10.62 17.52
CA ARG A 58 -8.66 11.95 18.01
C ARG A 58 -9.67 13.03 17.61
N MET A 59 -10.20 12.96 16.38
CA MET A 59 -11.25 13.87 15.90
C MET A 59 -12.55 13.74 16.71
N ILE A 60 -13.02 12.51 16.93
CA ILE A 60 -14.24 12.23 17.70
C ILE A 60 -14.06 12.61 19.18
N ALA A 61 -12.92 12.26 19.77
CA ALA A 61 -12.61 12.61 21.16
C ALA A 61 -12.66 14.13 21.36
N ARG A 62 -12.00 14.89 20.48
CA ARG A 62 -12.01 16.36 20.52
C ARG A 62 -13.40 16.97 20.30
N ALA A 63 -14.25 16.36 19.47
CA ALA A 63 -15.62 16.82 19.27
C ALA A 63 -16.47 16.61 20.53
N MET A 64 -16.32 15.47 21.20
CA MET A 64 -17.02 15.16 22.45
C MET A 64 -16.54 16.02 23.62
N GLU A 65 -15.23 16.29 23.73
CA GLU A 65 -14.66 17.23 24.72
C GLU A 65 -15.22 18.65 24.58
N ARG A 66 -15.61 19.04 23.36
CA ARG A 66 -16.25 20.33 23.06
C ARG A 66 -17.76 20.34 23.29
N GLY A 67 -18.34 19.25 23.82
CA GLY A 67 -19.75 19.16 24.19
C GLY A 67 -20.68 18.68 23.08
N VAL A 68 -20.16 18.16 21.95
CA VAL A 68 -20.99 17.56 20.91
C VAL A 68 -21.42 16.15 21.35
N SER A 69 -22.71 15.84 21.27
CA SER A 69 -23.21 14.52 21.66
C SER A 69 -22.83 13.44 20.65
N SER A 70 -22.73 12.18 21.10
CA SER A 70 -22.45 11.04 20.20
C SER A 70 -23.55 10.84 19.15
N ALA A 71 -24.80 11.24 19.44
CA ALA A 71 -25.91 11.17 18.51
C ALA A 71 -25.80 12.22 17.39
N ASP A 72 -25.33 13.42 17.72
CA ASP A 72 -25.11 14.49 16.72
C ASP A 72 -23.95 14.13 15.79
N ILE A 73 -22.87 13.58 16.34
CA ILE A 73 -21.72 13.07 15.55
C ILE A 73 -22.15 11.93 14.63
N ALA A 74 -22.97 10.99 15.14
CA ALA A 74 -23.50 9.88 14.37
C ALA A 74 -24.37 10.36 13.20
N THR A 75 -25.24 11.34 13.46
CA THR A 75 -26.11 11.96 12.46
C THR A 75 -25.28 12.70 11.40
N ALA A 76 -24.29 13.49 11.81
CA ALA A 76 -23.42 14.24 10.90
C ALA A 76 -22.54 13.33 10.02
N LEU A 77 -22.06 12.21 10.56
CA LEU A 77 -21.22 11.25 9.83
C LEU A 77 -22.03 10.16 9.12
N ASN A 78 -23.36 10.16 9.24
CA ASN A 78 -24.27 9.14 8.72
C ASN A 78 -23.85 7.70 9.10
N ILE A 79 -23.55 7.49 10.39
CA ILE A 79 -23.13 6.21 10.98
C ILE A 79 -23.92 5.90 12.24
N GLN A 80 -23.88 4.63 12.69
CA GLN A 80 -24.52 4.22 13.94
C GLN A 80 -23.82 4.80 15.17
N VAL A 81 -24.59 5.12 16.21
CA VAL A 81 -24.07 5.70 17.47
C VAL A 81 -23.05 4.76 18.13
N GLU A 82 -23.27 3.45 18.05
CA GLU A 82 -22.34 2.44 18.57
C GLU A 82 -20.98 2.49 17.86
N ALA A 83 -20.96 2.81 16.56
CA ALA A 83 -19.73 2.93 15.79
C ALA A 83 -18.92 4.17 16.22
N VAL A 84 -19.59 5.27 16.54
CA VAL A 84 -18.97 6.48 17.13
C VAL A 84 -18.35 6.14 18.47
N LEU A 85 -19.09 5.46 19.35
CA LEU A 85 -18.60 5.07 20.67
C LEU A 85 -17.41 4.10 20.59
N ARG A 86 -17.42 3.17 19.64
CA ARG A 86 -16.29 2.26 19.41
C ARG A 86 -15.04 3.01 18.94
N ARG A 87 -15.20 4.01 18.06
CA ARG A 87 -14.10 4.90 17.63
C ARG A 87 -13.59 5.76 18.78
N PHE A 88 -14.49 6.28 19.61
CA PHE A 88 -14.13 7.04 20.80
C PHE A 88 -13.32 6.21 21.81
N ARG A 89 -13.62 4.92 21.97
CA ARG A 89 -12.89 4.02 22.89
C ARG A 89 -11.73 3.26 22.24
N LEU A 90 -11.31 3.64 21.04
CA LEU A 90 -10.32 2.88 20.27
C LEU A 90 -9.00 2.69 21.03
N LEU A 91 -8.49 3.77 21.64
CA LEU A 91 -7.22 3.80 22.35
C LEU A 91 -7.31 3.34 23.81
N ASP A 92 -8.50 2.96 24.30
CA ASP A 92 -8.66 2.44 25.66
C ASP A 92 -7.84 1.15 25.81
N GLY A 93 -6.84 1.14 26.70
CA GLY A 93 -5.96 -0.01 26.93
C GLY A 93 -4.84 -0.19 25.89
N ILE A 94 -4.57 0.83 25.08
CA ILE A 94 -3.39 0.92 24.20
C ILE A 94 -2.38 1.88 24.83
N SER A 95 -1.09 1.53 24.82
CA SER A 95 -0.03 2.42 25.30
C SER A 95 0.09 3.66 24.41
N THR A 96 0.44 4.79 25.03
CA THR A 96 0.59 6.06 24.32
C THR A 96 1.68 5.99 23.26
N GLU A 97 2.79 5.28 23.52
CA GLU A 97 3.84 5.10 22.53
C GLU A 97 3.37 4.26 21.34
N ALA A 98 2.65 3.14 21.57
CA ALA A 98 2.12 2.32 20.48
C ALA A 98 1.09 3.09 19.63
N ALA A 99 0.25 3.91 20.27
CA ALA A 99 -0.69 4.78 19.57
C ALA A 99 0.01 5.84 18.72
N GLU A 100 1.13 6.40 19.20
CA GLU A 100 1.88 7.41 18.44
C GLU A 100 2.62 6.80 17.25
N MET A 101 3.18 5.59 17.40
CA MET A 101 3.83 4.87 16.29
C MET A 101 2.83 4.51 15.18
N LEU A 102 1.59 4.17 15.52
CA LEU A 102 0.58 3.73 14.56
C LEU A 102 -0.29 4.87 14.00
N LYS A 103 -0.04 6.14 14.34
CA LYS A 103 -0.95 7.27 14.06
C LYS A 103 -1.26 7.48 12.57
N ASP A 104 -0.25 7.31 11.70
CA ASP A 104 -0.33 7.55 10.26
C ASP A 104 -0.41 6.24 9.45
N THR A 105 -0.67 5.13 10.13
CA THR A 105 -0.68 3.79 9.51
C THR A 105 -2.09 3.37 9.06
N PRO A 106 -2.23 2.55 8.01
CA PRO A 106 -3.53 2.03 7.56
C PRO A 106 -4.08 0.89 8.45
N CYS A 107 -3.85 0.96 9.77
CA CYS A 107 -4.30 -0.05 10.73
C CYS A 107 -5.81 -0.09 10.86
N SER A 108 -6.43 -1.27 10.74
CA SER A 108 -7.86 -1.43 11.03
C SER A 108 -8.15 -1.44 12.54
N MET A 109 -9.36 -1.05 12.96
CA MET A 109 -9.76 -1.09 14.38
C MET A 109 -9.62 -2.47 15.04
N LYS A 110 -9.79 -3.55 14.26
CA LYS A 110 -9.64 -4.93 14.76
C LYS A 110 -8.22 -5.25 15.22
N VAL A 111 -7.21 -4.54 14.70
CA VAL A 111 -5.82 -4.68 15.14
C VAL A 111 -5.66 -4.17 16.57
N PHE A 112 -6.24 -3.01 16.89
CA PHE A 112 -6.23 -2.46 18.25
C PHE A 112 -6.94 -3.37 19.25
N ASP A 113 -8.02 -4.05 18.84
CA ASP A 113 -8.68 -5.06 19.67
C ASP A 113 -7.77 -6.25 20.04
N ILE A 114 -6.80 -6.57 19.18
CA ILE A 114 -5.80 -7.62 19.42
C ILE A 114 -4.64 -7.09 20.27
N LEU A 115 -4.13 -5.90 19.96
CA LEU A 115 -3.05 -5.26 20.72
C LEU A 115 -3.43 -5.04 22.19
N ARG A 116 -4.70 -4.71 22.48
CA ARG A 116 -5.23 -4.56 23.85
C ARG A 116 -5.09 -5.82 24.72
N GLN A 117 -4.87 -6.99 24.11
CA GLN A 117 -4.70 -8.25 24.83
C GLN A 117 -3.24 -8.48 25.26
N MET A 118 -2.33 -7.60 24.89
CA MET A 118 -0.90 -7.65 25.23
C MET A 118 -0.56 -6.53 26.23
N THR A 119 0.50 -6.72 27.01
CA THR A 119 1.02 -5.69 27.92
C THR A 119 1.54 -4.48 27.14
N ALA A 120 1.62 -3.31 27.80
CA ALA A 120 2.07 -2.06 27.16
C ALA A 120 3.43 -2.19 26.45
N VAL A 121 4.41 -2.86 27.08
CA VAL A 121 5.73 -3.12 26.48
C VAL A 121 5.59 -3.95 25.20
N ARG A 122 4.76 -5.00 25.23
CA ARG A 122 4.55 -5.87 24.08
C ARG A 122 3.75 -5.20 22.95
N GLN A 123 2.86 -4.28 23.28
CA GLN A 123 2.15 -3.47 22.29
C GLN A 123 3.13 -2.61 21.48
N ILE A 124 4.13 -2.03 22.13
CA ILE A 124 5.17 -1.21 21.49
C ILE A 124 6.00 -2.08 20.54
N GLU A 125 6.52 -3.21 21.02
CA GLU A 125 7.27 -4.17 20.19
C GLU A 125 6.43 -4.66 18.99
N SER A 126 5.15 -4.96 19.22
CA SER A 126 4.26 -5.42 18.16
C SER A 126 4.02 -4.33 17.12
N ALA A 127 3.83 -3.09 17.54
CA ALA A 127 3.69 -1.95 16.63
C ALA A 127 4.97 -1.71 15.81
N ASP A 128 6.15 -1.81 16.43
CA ASP A 128 7.44 -1.71 15.73
C ASP A 128 7.60 -2.82 14.68
N LEU A 129 7.27 -4.08 15.02
CA LEU A 129 7.27 -5.19 14.08
C LEU A 129 6.28 -5.00 12.91
N MET A 130 5.10 -4.44 13.18
CA MET A 130 4.09 -4.14 12.15
C MET A 130 4.58 -3.05 11.19
N ILE A 131 5.26 -2.03 11.70
CA ILE A 131 5.86 -0.95 10.90
C ILE A 131 7.03 -1.49 10.07
N GLY A 132 7.95 -2.23 10.71
CA GLY A 132 9.13 -2.79 10.04
C GLY A 132 8.80 -3.76 8.91
N GLN A 133 7.68 -4.49 9.01
CA GLN A 133 7.20 -5.40 7.96
C GLN A 133 6.19 -4.73 7.00
N ASN A 134 5.85 -3.46 7.22
CA ASN A 134 4.78 -2.74 6.53
C ASN A 134 3.48 -3.56 6.42
N ASN A 135 3.13 -4.31 7.48
CA ASN A 135 2.03 -5.27 7.48
C ASN A 135 1.08 -5.00 8.64
N PHE A 136 -0.03 -4.34 8.33
CA PHE A 136 -1.06 -3.94 9.29
C PHE A 136 -2.30 -4.84 9.28
N THR A 137 -2.16 -6.07 8.75
CA THR A 137 -3.29 -7.00 8.62
C THR A 137 -3.72 -7.57 9.98
N VAL A 138 -5.00 -7.88 10.10
CA VAL A 138 -5.55 -8.55 11.29
C VAL A 138 -4.89 -9.91 11.52
N MET A 139 -4.52 -10.61 10.45
CA MET A 139 -3.83 -11.90 10.53
C MET A 139 -2.44 -11.77 11.15
N PHE A 140 -1.67 -10.75 10.74
CA PHE A 140 -0.35 -10.51 11.31
C PHE A 140 -0.45 -10.11 12.79
N ALA A 141 -1.40 -9.26 13.16
CA ALA A 141 -1.65 -8.94 14.57
C ALA A 141 -2.03 -10.18 15.41
N ARG A 142 -2.82 -11.11 14.86
CA ARG A 142 -3.13 -12.39 15.52
C ARG A 142 -1.90 -13.27 15.69
N ALA A 143 -1.03 -13.32 14.69
CA ALA A 143 0.24 -14.05 14.77
C ALA A 143 1.14 -13.48 15.87
N LEU A 144 1.29 -12.15 15.94
CA LEU A 144 2.04 -11.47 17.01
C LEU A 144 1.48 -11.80 18.40
N ARG A 145 0.14 -11.81 18.56
CA ARG A 145 -0.51 -12.23 19.81
C ARG A 145 -0.21 -13.69 20.16
N ALA A 146 -0.22 -14.58 19.16
CA ALA A 146 0.01 -16.01 19.38
C ALA A 146 1.48 -16.31 19.74
N ALA A 147 2.42 -15.55 19.18
CA ALA A 147 3.85 -15.63 19.51
C ALA A 147 4.21 -14.93 20.83
N THR A 148 3.25 -14.26 21.48
CA THR A 148 3.50 -13.54 22.74
C THR A 148 3.47 -14.51 23.93
N SER A 149 4.47 -14.42 24.81
CA SER A 149 4.53 -15.21 26.04
C SER A 149 3.36 -14.91 26.99
N GLU A 150 2.88 -15.89 27.76
CA GLU A 150 1.73 -15.69 28.67
C GLU A 150 1.94 -14.56 29.69
N ASN A 151 3.20 -14.34 30.10
CA ASN A 151 3.60 -13.25 31.02
C ASN A 151 3.42 -11.85 30.41
N GLN A 152 3.32 -11.75 29.09
CA GLN A 152 3.13 -10.51 28.33
C GLN A 152 1.69 -10.38 27.79
N LEU A 153 0.79 -11.29 28.16
CA LEU A 153 -0.63 -11.19 27.86
C LEU A 153 -1.37 -10.58 29.05
N VAL A 154 -2.33 -9.71 28.77
CA VAL A 154 -3.19 -9.15 29.81
C VAL A 154 -4.14 -10.27 30.30
N PRO A 155 -4.19 -10.57 31.60
CA PRO A 155 -5.09 -11.59 32.13
C PRO A 155 -6.53 -11.22 31.78
N ASN A 156 -7.16 -12.10 31.01
CA ASN A 156 -8.37 -11.78 30.27
C ASN A 156 -9.58 -11.60 31.21
N ARG A 157 -9.91 -10.35 31.57
CA ARG A 157 -11.21 -10.00 32.17
C ARG A 157 -12.26 -9.90 31.06
N ARG A 158 -12.64 -11.03 30.45
CA ARG A 158 -13.99 -11.36 29.93
C ARG A 158 -13.93 -12.46 28.87
N GLY A 159 -14.62 -13.55 29.17
CA GLY A 159 -15.47 -14.21 28.19
C GLY A 159 -14.78 -15.17 27.22
N LYS A 160 -14.70 -16.42 27.65
CA LYS A 160 -14.71 -17.61 26.78
C LYS A 160 -15.83 -17.48 25.73
N LYS A 161 -15.49 -17.25 24.46
CA LYS A 161 -16.25 -17.64 23.25
C LYS A 161 -15.49 -17.18 22.01
N GLU A 162 -14.84 -18.13 21.33
CA GLU A 162 -15.05 -18.43 19.90
C GLU A 162 -13.98 -19.43 19.47
N GLY A 163 -14.38 -20.70 19.41
CA GLY A 163 -13.67 -21.70 18.63
C GLY A 163 -13.80 -21.35 17.16
N ARG A 164 -12.78 -20.68 16.63
CA ARG A 164 -12.43 -20.73 15.21
C ARG A 164 -10.95 -21.01 15.16
N THR A 165 -10.63 -22.25 14.81
CA THR A 165 -9.32 -22.82 14.44
C THR A 165 -8.22 -21.76 14.35
N THR A 166 -7.60 -21.49 15.49
CA THR A 166 -6.20 -21.07 15.51
C THR A 166 -5.40 -22.17 14.83
N PRO A 167 -4.47 -21.84 13.90
CA PRO A 167 -3.50 -22.81 13.44
C PRO A 167 -2.87 -23.46 14.68
N SER A 168 -2.81 -24.79 14.71
CA SER A 168 -2.17 -25.53 15.80
C SER A 168 -0.80 -24.90 16.09
N GLY A 169 -0.33 -24.88 17.34
CA GLY A 169 1.00 -24.34 17.66
C GLY A 169 2.12 -24.95 16.80
N GLN A 170 1.90 -26.15 16.25
CA GLN A 170 2.78 -26.77 15.25
C GLN A 170 2.76 -26.09 13.87
N GLN A 171 1.62 -25.58 13.41
CA GLN A 171 1.53 -24.79 12.18
C GLN A 171 2.14 -23.40 12.37
N ILE A 172 2.01 -22.82 13.56
CA ILE A 172 2.66 -21.54 13.91
C ILE A 172 4.19 -21.72 13.95
N ALA A 173 4.69 -22.76 14.61
CA ALA A 173 6.14 -23.05 14.64
C ALA A 173 6.73 -23.40 13.27
N ARG A 174 5.95 -24.03 12.38
CA ARG A 174 6.36 -24.25 10.98
C ARG A 174 6.39 -22.93 10.20
N MET A 175 5.35 -22.12 10.35
CA MET A 175 5.28 -20.81 9.72
C MET A 175 6.39 -19.88 10.21
N GLU A 176 6.72 -19.88 11.50
CA GLU A 176 7.85 -19.13 12.07
C GLU A 176 9.19 -19.56 11.49
N ARG A 177 9.42 -20.86 11.31
CA ARG A 177 10.64 -21.36 10.65
C ARG A 177 10.69 -20.98 9.18
N GLU A 178 9.57 -21.09 8.47
CA GLU A 178 9.48 -20.70 7.07
C GLU A 178 9.70 -19.19 6.90
N LEU A 179 9.15 -18.38 7.80
CA LEU A 179 9.26 -16.92 7.79
C LEU A 179 10.67 -16.46 8.18
N ALA A 180 11.31 -17.11 9.16
CA ALA A 180 12.71 -16.87 9.51
C ALA A 180 13.67 -17.28 8.39
N ALA A 181 13.40 -18.41 7.72
CA ALA A 181 14.18 -18.86 6.57
C ALA A 181 14.03 -17.88 5.39
N LEU A 182 12.80 -17.43 5.09
CA LEU A 182 12.54 -16.42 4.07
C LEU A 182 13.21 -15.09 4.38
N GLN A 183 13.14 -14.61 5.62
CA GLN A 183 13.81 -13.37 6.04
C GLN A 183 15.33 -13.46 5.91
N THR A 184 15.92 -14.62 6.25
CA THR A 184 17.35 -14.84 6.09
C THR A 184 17.74 -14.87 4.61
N GLN A 185 16.93 -15.51 3.75
CA GLN A 185 17.15 -15.53 2.32
C GLN A 185 17.02 -14.14 1.70
N VAL A 186 15.99 -13.37 2.06
CA VAL A 186 15.82 -11.98 1.59
C VAL A 186 16.99 -11.10 2.02
N LYS A 187 17.40 -11.15 3.29
CA LYS A 187 18.58 -10.39 3.75
C LYS A 187 19.86 -10.77 3.01
N SER A 188 20.08 -12.07 2.77
CA SER A 188 21.26 -12.52 2.02
C SER A 188 21.25 -12.03 0.56
N VAL A 189 20.07 -11.94 -0.04
CA VAL A 189 19.90 -11.37 -1.39
C VAL A 189 20.11 -9.86 -1.35
N GLU A 190 19.55 -9.13 -0.37
CA GLU A 190 19.73 -7.68 -0.21
C GLU A 190 21.19 -7.29 0.01
N GLU A 191 21.93 -8.02 0.85
CA GLU A 191 23.37 -7.78 1.10
C GLU A 191 24.20 -7.94 -0.18
N THR A 192 23.85 -8.90 -1.03
CA THR A 192 24.59 -9.19 -2.27
C THR A 192 24.12 -8.35 -3.45
N TYR A 193 22.85 -7.89 -3.44
CA TYR A 193 22.21 -7.16 -4.53
C TYR A 193 22.97 -5.89 -4.94
N GLY A 194 23.47 -5.12 -3.97
CA GLY A 194 24.24 -3.90 -4.25
C GLY A 194 25.58 -4.19 -4.93
N ILE A 195 26.29 -5.23 -4.49
CA ILE A 195 27.59 -5.63 -5.03
C ILE A 195 27.42 -6.25 -6.43
N ASP A 196 26.43 -7.12 -6.60
CA ASP A 196 26.15 -7.77 -7.89
C ASP A 196 25.68 -6.78 -8.94
N ASN A 197 24.85 -5.79 -8.57
CA ASN A 197 24.44 -4.73 -9.48
C ASN A 197 25.64 -3.86 -9.92
N LEU A 198 26.56 -3.57 -9.00
CA LEU A 198 27.81 -2.89 -9.33
C LEU A 198 28.68 -3.72 -10.28
N HIS A 199 28.87 -5.02 -10.01
CA HIS A 199 29.62 -5.92 -10.88
C HIS A 199 28.99 -6.03 -12.28
N LEU A 200 27.67 -6.16 -12.37
CA LEU A 200 26.93 -6.19 -13.63
C LEU A 200 27.09 -4.89 -14.41
N THR A 201 26.99 -3.73 -13.74
CA THR A 201 27.18 -2.42 -14.35
C THR A 201 28.59 -2.28 -14.94
N VAL A 202 29.62 -2.71 -14.19
CA VAL A 202 31.01 -2.69 -14.65
C VAL A 202 31.22 -3.64 -15.82
N ALA A 203 30.75 -4.88 -15.73
CA ALA A 203 30.88 -5.90 -16.78
C ALA A 203 30.20 -5.45 -18.08
N ARG A 204 28.97 -4.92 -17.99
CA ARG A 204 28.27 -4.32 -19.13
C ARG A 204 29.07 -3.19 -19.77
N SER A 205 29.55 -2.25 -18.96
CA SER A 205 30.33 -1.11 -19.47
C SER A 205 31.61 -1.56 -20.20
N TYR A 206 32.22 -2.65 -19.72
CA TYR A 206 33.39 -3.26 -20.35
C TYR A 206 33.04 -3.92 -21.69
N ILE A 207 31.95 -4.69 -21.73
CA ILE A 207 31.46 -5.31 -22.98
C ILE A 207 31.10 -4.24 -24.01
N ALA A 208 30.41 -3.16 -23.60
CA ALA A 208 30.10 -2.05 -24.49
C ALA A 208 31.36 -1.38 -25.07
N LYS A 209 32.39 -1.16 -24.24
CA LYS A 209 33.71 -0.65 -24.69
C LYS A 209 34.41 -1.62 -25.65
N LEU A 210 34.30 -2.92 -25.40
CA LEU A 210 34.90 -3.97 -26.22
C LEU A 210 34.23 -4.03 -27.60
N LEU A 211 32.90 -3.93 -27.66
CA LEU A 211 32.13 -3.87 -28.90
C LEU A 211 32.30 -2.56 -29.68
N ALA A 212 32.58 -1.44 -29.00
CA ALA A 212 32.90 -0.17 -29.65
C ALA A 212 34.21 -0.23 -30.48
N ASN A 213 35.10 -1.20 -30.19
CA ASN A 213 36.31 -1.39 -30.97
C ASN A 213 36.03 -2.13 -32.28
N LYS A 214 36.08 -1.40 -33.40
CA LYS A 214 35.79 -1.90 -34.76
C LYS A 214 36.60 -3.13 -35.17
N ARG A 215 37.83 -3.31 -34.66
CA ARG A 215 38.64 -4.51 -34.95
C ARG A 215 38.08 -5.75 -34.27
N ILE A 216 37.67 -5.60 -33.01
CA ILE A 216 37.13 -6.69 -32.19
C ILE A 216 35.73 -7.06 -32.66
N ALA A 217 34.87 -6.07 -32.91
CA ALA A 217 33.52 -6.31 -33.44
C ALA A 217 33.56 -7.03 -34.79
N ARG A 218 34.48 -6.64 -35.69
CA ARG A 218 34.63 -7.32 -36.99
C ARG A 218 35.14 -8.74 -36.85
N TRP A 219 36.14 -8.97 -35.99
CA TRP A 219 36.66 -10.32 -35.74
C TRP A 219 35.57 -11.25 -35.19
N MET A 220 34.76 -10.74 -34.24
CA MET A 220 33.67 -11.49 -33.62
C MET A 220 32.54 -11.76 -34.60
N ALA A 221 32.19 -10.81 -35.48
CA ALA A 221 31.22 -11.02 -36.55
C ALA A 221 31.63 -12.12 -37.54
N THR A 222 32.94 -12.32 -37.74
CA THR A 222 33.46 -13.34 -38.67
C THR A 222 33.61 -14.72 -38.03
N HIS A 223 33.96 -14.80 -36.74
CA HIS A 223 34.31 -16.06 -36.08
C HIS A 223 33.30 -16.54 -35.04
N GLN A 224 32.50 -15.64 -34.46
CA GLN A 224 31.66 -15.90 -33.28
C GLN A 224 30.39 -15.03 -33.31
N GLN A 225 29.57 -15.22 -34.35
CA GLN A 225 28.37 -14.39 -34.60
C GLN A 225 27.30 -14.57 -33.50
N ASP A 226 27.16 -15.78 -32.96
CA ASP A 226 26.19 -16.06 -31.89
C ASP A 226 26.52 -15.29 -30.60
N TYR A 227 27.79 -15.25 -30.20
CA TYR A 227 28.25 -14.50 -29.04
C TYR A 227 28.16 -12.98 -29.24
N LEU A 228 28.35 -12.49 -30.46
CA LEU A 228 28.21 -11.07 -30.77
C LEU A 228 26.79 -10.58 -30.49
N GLY A 229 25.77 -11.36 -30.87
CA GLY A 229 24.37 -11.04 -30.59
C GLY A 229 24.07 -10.98 -29.09
N GLU A 230 24.59 -11.94 -28.31
CA GLU A 230 24.40 -11.95 -26.86
C GLU A 230 25.14 -10.80 -26.16
N PHE A 231 26.36 -10.46 -26.59
CA PHE A 231 27.08 -9.32 -26.03
C PHE A 231 26.44 -7.97 -26.39
N GLN A 232 25.82 -7.84 -27.56
CA GLN A 232 25.04 -6.65 -27.91
C GLN A 232 23.82 -6.50 -27.00
N LYS A 233 23.07 -7.58 -26.77
CA LYS A 233 21.95 -7.58 -25.81
C LYS A 233 22.42 -7.17 -24.42
N ILE A 234 23.52 -7.74 -23.92
CA ILE A 234 24.07 -7.40 -22.59
C ILE A 234 24.51 -5.93 -22.53
N ALA A 235 25.11 -5.41 -23.60
CA ALA A 235 25.51 -4.01 -23.70
C ALA A 235 24.30 -3.04 -23.73
N GLU A 236 23.13 -3.50 -24.15
CA GLU A 236 21.90 -2.68 -24.24
C GLU A 236 21.00 -2.75 -22.99
N ILE A 237 21.16 -3.74 -22.10
CA ILE A 237 20.35 -3.90 -20.87
C ILE A 237 20.50 -2.74 -19.90
N ASP A 238 19.50 -1.86 -19.78
CA ASP A 238 19.53 -0.69 -18.89
C ASP A 238 19.74 -1.09 -17.41
N PRO A 239 20.65 -0.46 -16.65
CA PRO A 239 21.08 -0.96 -15.33
C PRO A 239 20.08 -0.61 -14.21
N LEU A 240 18.95 0.00 -14.56
CA LEU A 240 17.86 0.33 -13.67
C LEU A 240 16.61 -0.26 -14.30
N GLY A 241 16.11 -1.34 -13.70
CA GLY A 241 14.70 -1.67 -13.87
C GLY A 241 13.91 -0.39 -13.64
N SER A 242 13.15 0.00 -14.65
CA SER A 242 12.22 1.12 -14.62
C SER A 242 11.21 0.94 -13.49
N ILE A 243 11.58 1.33 -12.27
CA ILE A 243 10.62 1.73 -11.25
C ILE A 243 10.17 3.12 -11.68
N GLY A 244 9.24 3.17 -12.64
CA GLY A 244 8.70 4.43 -13.16
C GLY A 244 8.59 4.51 -14.68
N ALA A 245 7.93 3.54 -15.32
CA ALA A 245 7.29 3.75 -16.61
C ALA A 245 6.26 2.64 -16.86
N GLU A 246 5.19 2.60 -16.05
CA GLU A 246 3.91 2.11 -16.58
C GLU A 246 3.49 3.09 -17.68
N THR A 247 3.94 2.78 -18.89
CA THR A 247 3.35 3.32 -20.11
C THR A 247 2.01 2.64 -20.26
N ASN A 248 0.96 3.32 -19.77
CA ASN A 248 -0.42 3.00 -20.11
C ASN A 248 -0.57 3.09 -21.63
N THR A 249 -0.74 1.93 -22.27
CA THR A 249 -1.59 1.78 -23.46
C THR A 249 -2.94 1.27 -23.02
#